data_AF-A0A1Q9Y4B6-F1
#
_entry.id   AF-A0A1Q9Y4B6-F1
#
_cell.length_a   1.000
_cell.length_b   1.000
_cell.length_c   1.000
_cell.angle_alpha   90.00
_cell.angle_beta   90.00
_cell.angle_gamma   90.00
#
_symmetry.space_group_name_H-M   'P 1'
#
loop_
_entity.id
_entity.type
_entity.pdbx_description
1 polymer ?
#
loop_
_entity_poly.entity_id
_entity_poly.type
_entity_poly.pdbx_seq_one_letter_code
_entity_poly.pdbx_strand_id
1 'polypeptide(L)'
;MASDRLSVEVVFAAPDRQKLITLQLPANSTVRQAALQSGLQADFPELDLAEAPLGLFGKVVASPDTQVLEDGDRVEIYRPLLADPKEVRKRRAAQAAERAKQQGTADRR
;
A
#
# COMPACT_ATOMS: atom_id res chain seq x y z
N MET A 1 -16.92 5.81 -27.51
CA MET A 1 -17.37 6.08 -26.13
C MET A 1 -16.31 6.96 -25.51
N ALA A 2 -16.66 8.19 -25.12
CA ALA A 2 -15.70 9.19 -24.68
C ALA A 2 -14.86 8.64 -23.54
N SER A 3 -13.55 8.54 -23.77
CA SER A 3 -12.57 8.17 -22.77
C SER A 3 -12.38 9.33 -21.81
N ASP A 4 -13.40 9.64 -21.00
CA ASP A 4 -13.19 10.58 -19.90
C ASP A 4 -12.20 9.93 -18.96
N ARG A 5 -10.99 10.50 -18.97
CA ARG A 5 -9.90 10.13 -18.10
C ARG A 5 -9.72 11.26 -17.11
N LEU A 6 -9.69 10.91 -15.84
CA LEU A 6 -9.43 11.82 -14.74
C LEU A 6 -7.92 11.80 -14.48
N SER A 7 -7.35 12.98 -14.31
CA SER A 7 -5.98 13.16 -13.86
C SER A 7 -5.99 13.31 -12.35
N VAL A 8 -5.43 12.32 -11.64
CA VAL A 8 -5.38 12.31 -10.18
C VAL A 8 -3.94 12.19 -9.70
N GLU A 9 -3.69 12.68 -8.50
CA GLU A 9 -2.38 12.59 -7.86
C GLU A 9 -2.46 11.61 -6.70
N VAL A 10 -1.53 10.67 -6.63
CA VAL A 10 -1.41 9.73 -5.51
C VAL A 10 -0.11 10.03 -4.79
N VAL A 11 -0.19 10.30 -3.49
CA VAL A 11 0.97 10.61 -2.65
C VAL A 11 1.08 9.65 -1.48
N PHE A 12 2.30 9.18 -1.24
CA PHE A 12 2.66 8.41 -0.05
C PHE A 12 3.90 9.00 0.61
N ALA A 13 3.82 9.21 1.92
CA ALA A 13 4.91 9.74 2.74
C ALA A 13 5.41 8.67 3.73
N ALA A 14 6.55 8.06 3.41
CA ALA A 14 7.31 7.25 4.35
C ALA A 14 8.22 8.14 5.21
N PRO A 15 8.73 7.65 6.37
CA PRO A 15 9.59 8.45 7.25
C PRO A 15 10.91 8.89 6.60
N ASP A 16 11.41 8.06 5.68
CA ASP A 16 12.67 8.22 4.96
C ASP A 16 12.51 8.93 3.61
N ARG A 17 11.33 8.83 2.98
CA ARG A 17 11.08 9.36 1.65
C ARG A 17 9.59 9.54 1.37
N GLN A 18 9.27 10.50 0.49
CA GLN A 18 7.92 10.68 -0.05
C GLN A 18 7.92 10.42 -1.55
N LYS A 19 6.80 9.92 -2.07
CA LYS A 19 6.60 9.74 -3.50
C LYS A 19 5.23 10.26 -3.90
N LEU A 20 5.20 11.08 -4.94
CA LEU A 20 4.00 11.60 -5.57
C LEU A 20 3.98 11.09 -7.02
N ILE A 21 2.86 10.53 -7.43
CA ILE A 21 2.67 9.97 -8.77
C ILE A 21 1.36 10.52 -9.33
N THR A 22 1.43 11.15 -10.48
CA THR A 22 0.24 11.56 -11.24
C THR A 22 -0.18 10.41 -12.16
N LEU A 23 -1.46 10.07 -12.14
CA LEU A 23 -2.04 8.95 -12.90
C LEU A 23 -3.25 9.43 -13.68
N GLN A 24 -3.45 8.84 -14.86
CA GLN A 24 -4.68 9.01 -15.62
C GLN A 24 -5.54 7.75 -15.47
N LEU A 25 -6.72 7.92 -14.89
CA LEU A 25 -7.64 6.83 -14.62
C LEU A 25 -8.94 7.01 -15.39
N PRO A 26 -9.67 5.93 -15.73
CA PRO A 26 -11.02 6.06 -16.27
C PRO A 26 -11.92 6.88 -15.34
N ALA A 27 -12.85 7.63 -15.92
CA ALA A 27 -13.91 8.27 -15.17
C ALA A 27 -14.66 7.26 -14.29
N ASN A 28 -15.08 7.73 -13.11
CA ASN A 28 -15.69 6.90 -12.07
C ASN A 28 -14.73 5.92 -11.37
N SER A 29 -13.41 6.09 -11.53
CA SER A 29 -12.45 5.32 -10.74
C SER A 29 -12.54 5.71 -9.27
N THR A 30 -12.27 4.76 -8.38
CA THR A 30 -12.35 4.99 -6.94
C THR A 30 -11.00 5.33 -6.32
N VAL A 31 -11.03 5.88 -5.10
CA VAL A 31 -9.83 6.22 -4.33
C VAL A 31 -8.90 5.01 -4.20
N ARG A 32 -9.47 3.83 -3.90
CA ARG A 32 -8.72 2.56 -3.84
C ARG A 32 -8.07 2.22 -5.18
N GLN A 33 -8.82 2.33 -6.28
CA GLN A 33 -8.31 1.98 -7.60
C GLN A 33 -7.12 2.87 -7.98
N ALA A 34 -7.17 4.17 -7.67
CA ALA A 34 -6.03 5.07 -7.87
C ALA A 34 -4.80 4.65 -7.07
N ALA A 35 -5.00 4.34 -5.78
CA ALA A 35 -3.93 3.85 -4.92
C ALA A 35 -3.29 2.59 -5.51
N LEU A 36 -4.08 1.58 -5.90
CA LEU A 36 -3.59 0.33 -6.51
C LEU A 36 -2.88 0.56 -7.85
N GLN A 37 -3.42 1.41 -8.71
CA GLN A 37 -2.84 1.76 -10.02
C GLN A 37 -1.52 2.54 -9.91
N SER A 38 -1.28 3.23 -8.78
CA SER A 38 -0.04 3.96 -8.55
C SER A 38 1.21 3.09 -8.54
N GLY A 39 1.06 1.79 -8.27
CA GLY A 39 2.17 0.87 -8.17
C GLY A 39 3.11 1.15 -6.98
N LEU A 40 2.72 2.02 -6.05
CA LEU A 40 3.56 2.41 -4.89
C LEU A 40 3.96 1.20 -4.02
N GLN A 41 3.17 0.14 -4.01
CA GLN A 41 3.50 -1.11 -3.33
C GLN A 41 4.77 -1.79 -3.87
N ALA A 42 5.17 -1.52 -5.12
CA ALA A 42 6.43 -2.00 -5.67
C ALA A 42 7.65 -1.25 -5.12
N ASP A 43 7.50 0.05 -4.83
CA ASP A 43 8.56 0.88 -4.23
C ASP A 43 8.63 0.77 -2.70
N PHE A 44 7.48 0.48 -2.09
CA PHE A 44 7.24 0.38 -0.65
C PHE A 44 6.60 -0.98 -0.33
N PRO A 45 7.39 -2.06 -0.22
CA PRO A 45 6.85 -3.40 0.08
C PRO A 45 6.18 -3.50 1.45
N GLU A 46 6.45 -2.57 2.36
CA GLU A 46 5.78 -2.40 3.64
C GLU A 46 4.38 -1.78 3.55
N LEU A 47 4.03 -1.21 2.39
CA LEU A 47 2.75 -0.56 2.16
C LEU A 47 1.73 -1.56 1.61
N ASP A 48 0.65 -1.76 2.36
CA ASP A 48 -0.51 -2.51 1.88
C ASP A 48 -1.60 -1.54 1.40
N LEU A 49 -1.70 -1.35 0.08
CA LEU A 49 -2.68 -0.45 -0.53
C LEU A 49 -4.14 -0.94 -0.40
N ALA A 50 -4.34 -2.25 -0.17
CA ALA A 50 -5.66 -2.83 0.00
C ALA A 50 -6.26 -2.47 1.37
N GLU A 51 -5.42 -2.39 2.41
CA GLU A 51 -5.86 -2.13 3.79
C GLU A 51 -5.45 -0.74 4.31
N ALA A 52 -4.58 -0.02 3.60
CA ALA A 52 -4.13 1.30 4.02
C ALA A 52 -5.31 2.30 4.12
N PRO A 53 -5.36 3.12 5.18
CA PRO A 53 -6.28 4.25 5.23
C PRO A 53 -5.93 5.25 4.12
N LEU A 54 -6.93 5.66 3.35
CA LEU A 54 -6.78 6.62 2.26
C LEU A 54 -7.50 7.92 2.59
N GLY A 55 -6.96 9.02 2.10
CA GLY A 55 -7.55 10.35 2.21
C GLY A 55 -7.65 11.06 0.87
N LEU A 56 -8.52 12.07 0.82
CA LEU A 56 -8.64 13.02 -0.27
C LEU A 56 -8.44 14.43 0.28
N PHE A 57 -7.46 15.17 -0.24
CA PHE A 57 -7.15 16.54 0.18
C PHE A 57 -7.17 16.75 1.72
N GLY A 58 -6.43 15.92 2.45
CA GLY A 58 -6.33 15.98 3.92
C GLY A 58 -7.56 15.48 4.69
N LYS A 59 -8.56 14.89 4.03
CA LYS A 59 -9.72 14.26 4.66
C LYS A 59 -9.66 12.74 4.52
N VAL A 60 -9.71 12.02 5.64
CA VAL A 60 -9.78 10.55 5.63
C VAL A 60 -11.09 10.10 4.98
N VAL A 61 -11.00 9.19 4.01
CA VAL A 61 -12.14 8.60 3.33
C VAL A 61 -12.52 7.31 4.05
N ALA A 62 -13.75 7.26 4.58
CA ALA A 62 -14.24 6.08 5.31
C ALA A 62 -14.43 4.85 4.41
N SER A 63 -14.87 5.07 3.17
CA SER A 63 -15.17 4.00 2.20
C SER A 63 -14.41 4.23 0.88
N PRO A 64 -13.09 4.02 0.84
CA PRO A 64 -12.27 4.28 -0.34
C PRO A 64 -12.60 3.40 -1.55
N ASP A 65 -13.23 2.24 -1.31
CA ASP A 65 -13.64 1.30 -2.36
C ASP A 65 -14.89 1.76 -3.11
N THR A 66 -15.70 2.65 -2.53
CA THR A 66 -16.91 3.20 -3.15
C THR A 66 -16.82 4.69 -3.47
N GLN A 67 -15.86 5.40 -2.85
CA GLN A 67 -15.64 6.82 -3.11
C GLN A 67 -15.07 6.99 -4.51
N VAL A 68 -15.85 7.64 -5.39
CA VAL A 68 -15.44 8.01 -6.73
C VAL A 68 -14.53 9.25 -6.67
N LEU A 69 -13.52 9.25 -7.54
CA LEU A 69 -12.59 10.36 -7.73
C LEU A 69 -13.10 11.35 -8.78
N GLU A 70 -12.69 12.60 -8.63
CA GLU A 70 -12.88 13.67 -9.60
C GLU A 70 -11.53 14.10 -10.23
N ASP A 71 -11.59 14.88 -11.30
CA ASP A 71 -10.38 15.38 -11.96
C ASP A 71 -9.65 16.38 -11.06
N GLY A 72 -8.34 16.20 -10.90
CA GLY A 72 -7.51 17.00 -9.99
C GLY A 72 -7.52 16.50 -8.54
N ASP A 73 -8.18 15.39 -8.23
CA ASP A 73 -8.16 14.82 -6.88
C ASP A 73 -6.77 14.37 -6.45
N ARG A 74 -6.42 14.68 -5.19
CA ARG A 74 -5.20 14.18 -4.54
C ARG A 74 -5.52 13.13 -3.50
N VAL A 75 -5.17 11.89 -3.83
CA VAL A 75 -5.24 10.71 -2.97
C VAL A 75 -4.00 10.65 -2.08
N GLU A 76 -4.21 10.71 -0.78
CA GLU A 76 -3.17 10.58 0.25
C GLU A 76 -3.24 9.19 0.87
N ILE A 77 -2.14 8.45 0.81
CA ILE A 77 -2.05 7.13 1.44
C ILE A 77 -1.44 7.30 2.83
N TYR A 78 -2.22 6.98 3.87
CA TYR A 78 -1.74 7.02 5.25
C TYR A 78 -1.16 5.67 5.66
N ARG A 79 -0.22 5.72 6.62
CA ARG A 79 0.34 4.51 7.21
C ARG A 79 -0.66 3.93 8.20
N PRO A 80 -1.05 2.65 8.09
CA PRO A 80 -1.75 2.00 9.18
C PRO A 80 -0.86 2.03 10.42
N LEU A 81 -1.41 2.38 11.58
CA LEU A 81 -0.70 2.26 12.83
C LEU A 81 -0.39 0.77 13.03
N LEU A 82 0.89 0.40 12.92
CA LEU A 82 1.40 -0.95 13.19
C LEU A 82 1.18 -1.29 14.67
N ALA A 83 -0.03 -1.70 14.97
CA ALA A 83 -0.42 -2.29 16.22
C ALA A 83 -1.42 -3.41 15.96
N ASP A 84 -1.06 -4.36 15.09
CA ASP A 84 -1.63 -5.72 15.17
C ASP A 84 -0.55 -6.77 15.48
N PRO A 85 -0.39 -7.15 16.76
CA PRO A 85 0.66 -8.05 17.26
C PRO A 85 0.62 -9.50 16.77
N LYS A 86 -0.31 -9.87 15.88
CA LYS A 86 -0.53 -11.28 15.45
C LYS A 86 0.43 -11.78 14.38
N GLU A 87 0.77 -10.97 13.37
CA GLU A 87 1.61 -11.46 12.25
C GLU A 87 3.12 -11.42 12.53
N VAL A 88 3.56 -10.53 13.42
CA VAL A 88 4.97 -10.48 13.85
C VAL A 88 5.36 -11.73 14.64
N ARG A 89 4.42 -12.34 15.39
CA ARG A 89 4.65 -13.61 16.10
C ARG A 89 4.87 -14.79 15.15
N LYS A 90 4.14 -14.85 14.03
CA LYS A 90 4.23 -15.96 13.09
C LYS A 90 5.54 -15.95 12.29
N ARG A 91 5.99 -14.77 11.85
CA ARG A 91 7.25 -14.64 11.07
C ARG A 91 8.51 -14.87 11.91
N ARG A 92 8.52 -14.54 13.21
CA ARG A 92 9.67 -14.81 14.09
C ARG A 92 9.82 -16.28 14.47
N ALA A 93 8.73 -17.04 14.59
CA ALA A 93 8.79 -18.47 14.90
C ALA A 93 9.35 -19.31 13.73
N ALA A 94 9.06 -18.93 12.48
CA ALA A 94 9.52 -19.67 11.31
C ALA A 94 11.04 -19.56 11.08
N GLN A 95 11.64 -18.37 11.29
CA GLN A 95 13.06 -18.16 11.03
C GLN A 95 13.99 -18.83 12.07
N ALA A 96 13.53 -19.01 13.31
CA ALA A 96 14.29 -19.74 14.33
C ALA A 96 14.35 -21.25 14.04
N ALA A 97 13.30 -21.83 13.45
CA ALA A 97 13.23 -23.25 13.12
C ALA A 97 14.08 -23.65 11.91
N GLU A 98 14.25 -22.77 10.91
CA GLU A 98 15.11 -23.07 9.75
C GLU A 98 16.61 -23.02 10.07
N ARG A 99 17.05 -22.07 10.89
CA ARG A 99 18.47 -21.96 11.28
C ARG A 99 18.97 -23.19 12.06
N ALA A 100 18.11 -23.78 12.89
CA ALA A 100 18.43 -25.00 13.62
C ALA A 100 18.56 -26.24 12.70
N LYS A 101 17.83 -26.28 11.58
CA LYS A 101 17.89 -27.42 10.63
C LYS A 101 19.12 -27.39 9.73
N GLN A 102 19.62 -26.20 9.37
CA GLN A 102 20.77 -26.06 8.48
C GLN A 102 22.11 -26.37 9.19
N GLN A 103 22.23 -26.09 10.49
CA GLN A 103 23.44 -26.39 11.27
C GLN A 103 23.61 -27.88 11.63
N GLY A 104 22.54 -28.69 11.60
CA GLY A 104 22.61 -30.12 11.93
C GLY A 104 23.06 -31.04 10.78
N THR A 105 23.16 -30.53 9.54
CA THR A 105 23.49 -31.35 8.36
C THR A 105 24.94 -31.19 7.88
N ALA A 106 25.67 -30.19 8.41
CA ALA A 106 27.07 -29.94 8.05
C ALA A 106 28.09 -30.70 8.91
N ASP A 107 27.67 -31.34 10.01
CA ASP A 107 28.57 -31.96 11.00
C ASP A 107 28.65 -33.50 10.90
N ARG A 108 28.31 -34.06 9.72
CA ARG A 108 28.56 -35.47 9.38
C ARG A 108 29.12 -35.60 7.97
N ARG A 109 30.42 -35.37 7.82
CA ARG A 109 31.28 -36.04 6.83
C ARG A 109 32.75 -35.81 7.13
#